data_AF-A0AAD6RJR6-F1
#
_entry.id   AF-A0AAD6RJR6-F1
#
_cell.length_a   1.000
_cell.length_b   1.000
_cell.length_c   1.000
_cell.angle_alpha   90.00
_cell.angle_beta   90.00
_cell.angle_gamma   90.00
#
_symmetry.space_group_name_H-M   'P 1'
#
loop_
_entity.id
_entity.type
_entity.pdbx_description
1 polymer ?
#
loop_
_entity_poly.entity_id
_entity_poly.type
_entity_poly.pdbx_seq_one_letter_code
_entity_poly.pdbx_strand_id
1 'polypeptide(L)' 'MATATAQALRVMKVAGNSRSVEEARARVFDFFKLACRSLPAVMDIYNLDDVVNKSQLRSAISSQIRKNSHITNAKW' A
#
# COMPACT_ATOMS: atom_id res chain seq x y z
N MET A 1 -30.20 -12.42 -8.24
CA MET A 1 -29.11 -11.43 -8.42
C MET A 1 -29.07 -10.53 -7.18
N ALA A 2 -27.88 -10.07 -6.79
CA ALA A 2 -27.56 -9.17 -5.67
C ALA A 2 -27.14 -9.78 -4.31
N THR A 3 -26.00 -10.48 -4.26
CA THR A 3 -25.24 -10.71 -3.00
C THR A 3 -23.76 -10.32 -3.07
N ALA A 4 -23.31 -9.63 -4.12
CA ALA A 4 -21.87 -9.35 -4.33
C ALA A 4 -21.36 -7.98 -3.83
N THR A 5 -22.23 -7.07 -3.36
CA THR A 5 -21.81 -5.68 -3.08
C THR A 5 -21.32 -5.44 -1.65
N ALA A 6 -21.69 -6.27 -0.67
CA ALA A 6 -21.32 -6.05 0.74
C ALA A 6 -19.88 -6.46 1.08
N GLN A 7 -19.28 -7.42 0.35
CA GLN A 7 -17.91 -7.88 0.60
C GLN A 7 -16.84 -6.95 0.03
N ALA A 8 -17.15 -6.18 -1.02
CA ALA A 8 -16.21 -5.26 -1.66
C ALA A 8 -15.91 -3.99 -0.83
N LEU A 9 -16.80 -3.60 0.09
CA LEU A 9 -16.67 -2.38 0.90
C LEU A 9 -15.90 -2.58 2.21
N ARG A 10 -15.41 -3.79 2.52
CA ARG A 10 -14.59 -4.04 3.73
C ARG A 10 -13.15 -3.52 3.64
N VAL A 11 -12.72 -2.95 2.51
CA VAL A 11 -11.29 -2.76 2.20
C VAL A 11 -10.72 -1.39 2.58
N MET A 12 -11.52 -0.42 3.03
CA MET A 12 -10.98 0.88 3.46
C MET A 12 -11.50 1.34 4.83
N LYS A 13 -11.67 0.42 5.78
CA LYS A 13 -11.74 0.84 7.19
C LYS A 13 -10.39 1.44 7.53
N VAL A 14 -10.32 2.77 7.67
CA VAL A 14 -9.16 3.46 8.24
C VAL A 14 -8.83 2.74 9.52
N ALA A 15 -7.75 1.95 9.51
CA ALA A 15 -7.37 1.14 10.64
C ALA A 15 -6.98 2.14 11.74
N GLY A 16 -7.78 2.21 12.81
CA GLY A 16 -7.56 3.18 13.89
C GLY A 16 -6.10 3.15 14.37
N ASN A 17 -5.61 4.30 14.84
CA ASN A 17 -4.21 4.52 15.20
C ASN A 17 -3.54 3.29 15.83
N SER A 18 -2.36 2.92 15.33
CA SER A 18 -1.61 1.79 15.89
C SER A 18 -1.35 2.02 17.38
N ARG A 19 -1.49 0.96 18.17
CA ARG A 19 -1.25 1.03 19.62
C ARG A 19 0.25 0.99 19.94
N SER A 20 1.06 0.41 19.06
CA SER A 20 2.52 0.34 19.17
C SER A 20 3.23 0.50 17.83
N VAL A 21 4.56 0.72 17.88
CA VAL A 21 5.42 0.86 16.69
C VAL A 21 5.52 -0.45 15.91
N GLU A 22 5.47 -1.60 16.60
CA GLU A 22 5.50 -2.92 16.00
C GLU A 22 4.23 -3.17 15.17
N GLU A 23 3.07 -2.79 15.70
CA GLU A 23 1.81 -2.87 14.97
C GLU A 23 1.83 -1.93 13.75
N ALA A 24 2.33 -0.70 13.91
CA ALA A 24 2.51 0.22 12.80
C ALA A 24 3.42 -0.37 11.72
N ARG A 25 4.54 -0.99 12.11
CA ARG A 25 5.47 -1.66 11.20
C ARG A 25 4.81 -2.80 10.42
N ALA A 26 4.04 -3.65 11.10
CA ALA A 26 3.29 -4.73 10.45
C ALA A 26 2.31 -4.18 9.39
N ARG A 27 1.55 -3.13 9.74
CA ARG A 27 0.63 -2.47 8.81
C ARG A 27 1.35 -1.83 7.62
N VAL A 28 2.50 -1.19 7.85
CA VAL A 28 3.34 -0.63 6.77
C VAL A 28 3.80 -1.73 5.81
N PHE A 29 4.17 -2.91 6.31
CA PHE A 29 4.53 -4.04 5.44
C PHE A 29 3.35 -4.58 4.65
N ASP A 30 2.15 -4.65 5.24
CA ASP A 30 0.97 -5.07 4.51
C ASP A 30 0.55 -4.05 3.46
N PHE A 31 0.66 -2.75 3.76
CA PHE A 31 0.53 -1.67 2.78
C PHE A 31 1.56 -1.80 1.65
N PHE A 32 2.82 -2.06 1.96
CA PHE A 32 3.86 -2.26 0.95
C PHE A 32 3.53 -3.43 0.01
N LYS A 33 3.10 -4.57 0.56
CA LYS A 33 2.67 -5.73 -0.24
C LYS A 33 1.46 -5.37 -1.11
N LEU A 34 0.49 -4.66 -0.57
CA LEU A 34 -0.72 -4.23 -1.30
C LEU A 34 -0.34 -3.31 -2.47
N ALA A 35 0.48 -2.28 -2.21
CA ALA A 35 0.96 -1.36 -3.23
C ALA A 35 1.74 -2.08 -4.34
N CYS A 36 2.60 -3.04 -3.99
CA CYS A 36 3.34 -3.82 -4.98
C CYS A 36 2.43 -4.72 -5.84
N ARG A 37 1.32 -5.22 -5.27
CA ARG A 37 0.33 -6.04 -5.97
C ARG A 37 -0.61 -5.21 -6.84
N SER A 38 -0.85 -3.94 -6.50
CA SER A 38 -1.67 -3.03 -7.31
C SER A 38 -0.92 -2.42 -8.50
N LEU A 39 0.42 -2.54 -8.56
CA LEU A 39 1.22 -1.96 -9.63
C LEU A 39 0.77 -2.33 -11.05
N PRO A 40 0.42 -3.60 -11.38
CA PRO A 40 -0.09 -3.92 -12.72
C PRO A 40 -1.30 -3.08 -13.10
N ALA A 41 -2.31 -2.98 -12.22
CA ALA A 41 -3.51 -2.18 -12.49
C ALA A 41 -3.19 -0.68 -12.65
N VAL A 42 -2.25 -0.15 -11.85
CA VAL A 42 -1.81 1.25 -11.99
C VAL A 42 -1.10 1.46 -13.32
N MET A 43 -0.25 0.53 -13.75
CA MET A 43 0.43 0.63 -15.04
C MET A 43 -0.56 0.61 -16.20
N ASP A 44 -1.56 -0.27 -16.14
CA ASP A 44 -2.60 -0.38 -17.17
C ASP A 44 -3.47 0.90 -17.24
N ILE A 45 -3.89 1.45 -16.10
CA ILE A 45 -4.73 2.66 -16.04
C ILE A 45 -4.01 3.89 -16.63
N TYR A 46 -2.71 4.01 -16.35
CA TYR A 46 -1.92 5.17 -16.73
C TYR A 46 -1.03 4.95 -17.96
N ASN A 47 -1.18 3.81 -18.66
CA ASN A 47 -0.39 3.41 -19.84
C ASN A 47 1.13 3.59 -19.63
N LEU A 48 1.66 3.04 -18.53
CA LEU A 48 3.02 3.29 -18.08
C LEU A 48 4.07 2.31 -18.62
N ASP A 49 3.66 1.29 -19.38
CA ASP A 49 4.51 0.16 -19.79
C ASP A 49 5.75 0.57 -20.60
N ASP A 50 5.65 1.66 -21.37
CA ASP A 50 6.76 2.16 -22.21
C ASP A 50 7.71 3.13 -21.48
N VAL A 51 7.33 3.62 -20.30
CA VAL A 51 8.05 4.67 -19.57
C VAL A 51 8.77 4.13 -18.34
N VAL A 52 8.15 3.17 -17.64
CA VAL A 52 8.67 2.61 -16.39
C VAL A 52 8.40 1.13 -16.31
N ASN A 53 9.35 0.39 -15.73
CA ASN A 53 9.16 -1.03 -15.45
C ASN A 53 8.65 -1.28 -14.03
N LYS A 54 8.05 -2.45 -13.81
CA LYS A 54 7.51 -2.85 -12.49
C LYS A 54 8.58 -2.85 -11.39
N SER A 55 9.85 -3.12 -11.69
CA SER A 55 10.91 -3.15 -10.69
C SER A 55 11.32 -1.75 -10.23
N GLN A 56 11.35 -0.76 -11.13
CA GLN A 56 11.58 0.66 -10.82
C GLN A 56 10.48 1.18 -9.91
N LEU A 57 9.21 0.88 -10.19
CA LEU A 57 8.10 1.30 -9.34
C LEU A 57 8.17 0.64 -7.94
N ARG A 58 8.50 -0.66 -7.84
CA ARG A 58 8.72 -1.31 -6.53
C ARG A 58 9.88 -0.68 -5.76
N SER A 59 10.97 -0.37 -6.47
CA SER A 59 12.13 0.32 -5.88
C SER A 59 11.74 1.70 -5.36
N ALA A 60 10.99 2.49 -6.14
CA ALA A 60 10.50 3.80 -5.75
C ALA A 60 9.60 3.73 -4.50
N ILE A 61 8.64 2.80 -4.45
CA ILE A 61 7.80 2.58 -3.26
C ILE A 61 8.67 2.27 -2.03
N SER A 62 9.65 1.36 -2.18
CA SER A 62 10.53 1.00 -1.06
C SER A 62 11.36 2.18 -0.56
N SER A 63 11.80 3.05 -1.47
CA SER A 63 12.53 4.28 -1.14
C SER A 63 11.65 5.26 -0.36
N GLN A 64 10.40 5.46 -0.77
CA GLN A 64 9.46 6.33 -0.05
C GLN A 64 9.16 5.85 1.38
N ILE A 65 9.04 4.53 1.58
CA ILE A 65 8.85 3.96 2.93
C ILE A 65 10.12 4.15 3.76
N ARG A 66 11.30 3.81 3.21
CA ARG A 66 12.59 3.92 3.93
C ARG A 66 12.94 5.36 4.30
N LYS A 67 12.58 6.34 3.46
CA LYS A 67 12.78 7.77 3.75
C LYS A 67 12.16 8.19 5.09
N ASN A 68 11.04 7.58 5.46
CA ASN A 68 10.30 7.87 6.68
C ASN A 68 10.57 6.88 7.82
N SER A 69 11.61 6.04 7.70
CA SER A 69 11.92 4.99 8.69
C SER A 69 12.36 5.52 10.07
N HIS A 70 12.69 6.81 10.16
CA HIS A 70 13.08 7.49 11.40
C HIS A 70 11.89 7.90 12.27
N ILE A 71 10.65 7.75 11.79
CA ILE A 71 9.44 8.10 12.56
C ILE A 71 9.23 7.05 13.64
N THR A 72 9.29 7.48 14.90
CA THR A 72 9.10 6.64 16.10
C THR A 72 7.71 6.77 16.72
N ASN A 73 6.88 7.69 16.22
CA ASN A 73 5.51 7.85 16.67
C ASN A 73 4.60 6.85 15.93
N ALA A 74 3.92 5.98 16.68
CA ALA A 74 3.01 4.98 16.15
C ALA A 74 1.64 5.54 15.73
N LYS A 75 1.36 6.82 15.99
CA LYS A 75 0.12 7.49 15.57
C LYS A 75 0.22 7.95 14.12
N TRP A 76 -0.90 7.87 13.42
CA TRP A 76 -1.11 8.42 12.09
C TRP A 76 -1.43 9.91 12.19
#